data_AF-A0A132NL41-F1
#
_entry.id   AF-A0A132NL41-F1
#
_cell.length_a   1.000
_cell.length_b   1.000
_cell.length_c   1.000
_cell.angle_alpha   90.00
_cell.angle_beta   90.00
_cell.angle_gamma   90.00
#
_symmetry.space_group_name_H-M   'P 1'
#
loop_
_entity.id
_entity.type
_entity.pdbx_description
1 polymer ?
#
loop_
_entity_poly.entity_id
_entity_poly.type
_entity_poly.pdbx_seq_one_letter_code
_entity_poly.pdbx_strand_id
1 'polypeptide(L)'
;MSKRSREATWRRLHRATGTLAGAAIARMEEKLPWYRKMPAEQRSWVGLVAQAGIAAFTEWFRDPASPRAISADVFGTAPRELARAVSLRQTVELVRITIEVVEERINELAAP
;
A
#
# COMPACT_ATOMS: atom_id res chain seq x y z
N MET A 1 10.00 14.81 -16.07
CA MET A 1 10.59 14.85 -14.71
C MET A 1 12.09 14.65 -14.80
N SER A 2 12.91 15.56 -14.26
CA SER A 2 14.38 15.41 -14.22
C SER A 2 14.79 14.25 -13.32
N LYS A 3 15.94 13.60 -13.60
CA LYS A 3 16.50 12.53 -12.76
C LYS A 3 16.66 12.95 -11.29
N ARG A 4 17.00 14.23 -11.04
CA ARG A 4 17.09 14.80 -9.68
C ARG A 4 15.72 14.94 -9.00
N SER A 5 14.69 15.35 -9.75
CA SER A 5 13.32 15.49 -9.23
C SER A 5 12.73 14.10 -8.92
N ARG A 6 12.98 13.09 -9.76
CA ARG A 6 12.60 11.70 -9.49
C ARG A 6 13.21 11.15 -8.20
N GLU A 7 14.51 11.32 -8.02
CA GLU A 7 15.23 10.90 -6.82
C GLU A 7 14.72 11.61 -5.56
N ALA A 8 14.40 12.90 -5.66
CA ALA A 8 13.81 13.66 -4.56
C ALA A 8 12.40 13.16 -4.19
N THR A 9 11.56 12.88 -5.18
CA THR A 9 10.23 12.28 -4.99
C THR A 9 10.35 10.90 -4.35
N TRP A 10 11.28 10.06 -4.81
CA TRP A 10 11.53 8.74 -4.21
C TRP A 10 11.91 8.87 -2.72
N ARG A 11 12.84 9.76 -2.37
CA ARG A 11 13.22 9.98 -0.96
C ARG A 11 12.04 10.43 -0.09
N ARG A 12 11.13 11.24 -0.64
CA ARG A 12 9.91 11.67 0.07
C ARG A 12 8.95 10.49 0.25
N LEU A 13 8.71 9.71 -0.80
CA LEU A 13 7.90 8.48 -0.75
C LEU A 13 8.45 7.47 0.27
N HIS A 14 9.76 7.20 0.23
CA HIS A 14 10.40 6.25 1.13
C HIS A 14 10.31 6.63 2.60
N ARG A 15 10.43 7.93 2.93
CA ARG A 15 10.19 8.40 4.30
C ARG A 15 8.72 8.33 4.70
N ALA A 16 7.81 8.49 3.75
CA ALA A 16 6.36 8.50 4.01
C ALA A 16 5.72 7.11 3.99
N THR A 17 6.42 6.04 3.59
CA THR A 17 5.88 4.68 3.44
C THR A 17 5.08 4.22 4.66
N GLY A 18 5.63 4.37 5.88
CA GLY A 18 4.93 3.98 7.11
C GLY A 18 3.67 4.81 7.38
N THR A 19 3.74 6.12 7.17
CA THR A 19 2.60 7.03 7.34
C THR A 19 1.49 6.75 6.32
N LEU A 20 1.86 6.47 5.06
CA LEU A 20 0.91 6.11 4.00
C LEU A 20 0.19 4.80 4.33
N ALA A 21 0.92 3.78 4.79
CA ALA A 21 0.32 2.51 5.19
C ALA A 21 -0.62 2.66 6.38
N GLY A 22 -0.22 3.43 7.41
CA GLY A 22 -1.06 3.74 8.54
C GLY A 22 -2.34 4.49 8.14
N ALA A 23 -2.23 5.47 7.24
CA ALA A 23 -3.37 6.21 6.72
C ALA A 23 -4.32 5.31 5.90
N ALA A 24 -3.79 4.40 5.09
CA ALA A 24 -4.58 3.42 4.35
C ALA A 24 -5.36 2.50 5.28
N ILE A 25 -4.71 1.91 6.29
CA ILE A 25 -5.36 1.03 7.28
C ILE A 25 -6.46 1.79 8.04
N ALA A 26 -6.17 3.02 8.49
CA ALA A 26 -7.15 3.85 9.18
C ALA A 26 -8.37 4.15 8.28
N ARG A 27 -8.14 4.45 7.00
CA ARG A 27 -9.21 4.71 6.03
C ARG A 27 -10.04 3.45 5.72
N MET A 28 -9.41 2.28 5.64
CA MET A 28 -10.11 0.99 5.52
C MET A 28 -11.03 0.75 6.72
N GLU A 29 -10.53 0.96 7.94
CA GLU A 29 -11.30 0.84 9.18
C GLU A 29 -12.48 1.81 9.23
N GLU A 30 -12.32 3.03 8.71
CA GLU A 30 -13.37 4.04 8.63
C GLU A 30 -14.44 3.71 7.57
N LYS A 31 -14.01 3.38 6.35
CA LYS A 31 -14.89 3.32 5.16
C LYS A 31 -15.45 1.95 4.86
N LEU A 32 -14.85 0.86 5.35
CA LEU A 32 -15.23 -0.50 5.00
C LEU A 32 -15.82 -1.23 6.22
N PRO A 33 -17.17 -1.29 6.36
CA PRO A 33 -17.81 -1.98 7.49
C PRO A 33 -17.43 -3.45 7.59
N TRP A 34 -17.15 -4.12 6.47
CA TRP A 34 -16.70 -5.51 6.47
C TRP A 34 -15.30 -5.65 7.06
N TYR A 35 -14.41 -4.70 6.77
CA TYR A 35 -13.04 -4.72 7.29
C TYR A 35 -13.06 -4.57 8.81
N ARG A 36 -13.81 -3.59 9.33
CA ARG A 36 -14.02 -3.38 10.78
C ARG A 36 -14.57 -4.61 11.50
N LYS A 37 -15.39 -5.42 10.82
CA LYS A 37 -16.00 -6.64 11.37
C LYS A 37 -15.07 -7.87 11.30
N MET A 38 -13.94 -7.79 10.59
CA MET A 38 -12.99 -8.89 10.50
C MET A 38 -12.34 -9.16 11.88
N PRO A 39 -12.05 -10.44 12.19
CA PRO A 39 -11.20 -10.79 13.32
C PRO A 39 -9.89 -10.00 13.31
N ALA A 40 -9.41 -9.62 14.51
CA ALA A 40 -8.20 -8.81 14.64
C ALA A 40 -6.98 -9.42 13.94
N GLU A 41 -6.85 -10.74 13.98
CA GLU A 41 -5.81 -11.50 13.27
C GLU A 41 -5.88 -11.28 11.75
N GLN A 42 -7.05 -11.44 11.13
CA GLN A 42 -7.22 -11.25 9.69
C GLN A 42 -7.01 -9.79 9.27
N ARG A 43 -7.47 -8.82 10.09
CA ARG A 43 -7.18 -7.39 9.85
C ARG A 43 -5.69 -7.10 9.90
N SER A 44 -4.97 -7.74 10.82
CA SER A 44 -3.51 -7.59 10.93
C SER A 44 -2.80 -8.04 9.65
N TRP A 45 -3.23 -9.15 9.04
CA TRP A 45 -2.68 -9.62 7.77
C TRP A 45 -2.93 -8.65 6.62
N VAL A 46 -4.15 -8.10 6.51
CA VAL A 46 -4.43 -7.04 5.53
C VAL A 46 -3.51 -5.83 5.75
N GLY A 47 -3.29 -5.44 7.00
CA GLY A 47 -2.38 -4.34 7.35
C GLY A 47 -0.94 -4.60 6.88
N LEU A 48 -0.42 -5.81 7.13
CA LEU A 48 0.91 -6.22 6.67
C LEU A 48 1.02 -6.21 5.14
N VAL A 49 -0.01 -6.70 4.44
CA VAL A 49 -0.06 -6.67 2.97
C VAL A 49 -0.10 -5.24 2.44
N ALA A 50 -0.87 -4.34 3.06
CA ALA A 50 -0.91 -2.93 2.68
C ALA A 50 0.47 -2.26 2.87
N GLN A 51 1.14 -2.53 3.99
CA GLN A 51 2.50 -2.05 4.25
C GLN A 51 3.50 -2.55 3.20
N ALA A 52 3.49 -3.86 2.93
CA ALA A 52 4.35 -4.48 1.93
C ALA A 52 4.08 -3.91 0.53
N GLY A 53 2.81 -3.73 0.16
CA GLY A 53 2.39 -3.17 -1.13
C GLY A 53 2.87 -1.74 -1.36
N ILE A 54 2.80 -0.88 -0.35
CA ILE A 54 3.29 0.51 -0.45
C ILE A 54 4.82 0.56 -0.50
N ALA A 55 5.50 -0.31 0.24
CA ALA A 55 6.96 -0.43 0.16
C ALA A 55 7.42 -0.90 -1.23
N ALA A 56 6.77 -1.93 -1.76
CA ALA A 56 6.95 -2.44 -3.12
C ALA A 56 6.77 -1.36 -4.18
N PHE A 57 5.68 -0.58 -4.08
CA PHE A 57 5.42 0.56 -4.96
C PHE A 57 6.54 1.61 -4.89
N THR A 58 7.02 1.91 -3.68
CA THR A 58 8.09 2.90 -3.47
C THR A 58 9.39 2.46 -4.16
N GLU A 59 9.73 1.17 -4.07
CA GLU A 59 10.91 0.63 -4.73
C GLU A 59 10.75 0.56 -6.25
N TRP A 60 9.58 0.16 -6.74
CA TRP A 60 9.25 0.25 -8.17
C TRP A 60 9.34 1.69 -8.69
N PHE A 61 8.95 2.68 -7.89
CA PHE A 61 9.10 4.09 -8.27
C PHE A 61 10.58 4.48 -8.40
N ARG A 62 11.49 3.86 -7.64
CA ARG A 62 12.93 4.07 -7.82
C ARG A 62 13.41 3.50 -9.15
N ASP A 63 13.10 2.23 -9.39
CA ASP A 63 13.52 1.46 -10.56
C ASP A 63 12.35 0.68 -11.19
N PRO A 64 11.65 1.29 -12.16
CA PRO A 64 10.52 0.64 -12.82
C PRO A 64 10.90 -0.59 -13.66
N ALA A 65 12.18 -0.74 -14.01
CA ALA A 65 12.67 -1.86 -14.81
C ALA A 65 12.98 -3.10 -13.95
N SER A 66 12.78 -3.03 -12.63
CA SER A 66 12.99 -4.14 -11.69
C SER A 66 11.67 -4.85 -11.35
N PRO A 67 11.29 -5.93 -12.08
CA PRO A 67 10.04 -6.65 -11.88
C PRO A 67 9.92 -7.41 -10.54
N ARG A 68 10.97 -7.43 -9.70
CA ARG A 68 10.97 -8.18 -8.43
C ARG A 68 10.21 -7.50 -7.30
N ALA A 69 10.00 -6.18 -7.38
CA ALA A 69 9.50 -5.41 -6.24
C ALA A 69 8.03 -5.72 -5.88
N ILE A 70 7.19 -6.20 -6.81
CA ILE A 70 5.73 -6.21 -6.63
C ILE A 70 5.15 -7.60 -6.31
N SER A 71 5.75 -8.71 -6.76
CA SER A 71 5.08 -10.01 -6.76
C SER A 71 5.46 -10.97 -5.63
N ALA A 72 6.67 -10.91 -5.09
CA ALA A 72 7.14 -11.89 -4.10
C ALA A 72 6.87 -11.45 -2.64
N ASP A 73 7.10 -10.18 -2.30
CA ASP A 73 7.04 -9.72 -0.91
C ASP A 73 5.63 -9.39 -0.42
N VAL A 74 4.70 -9.04 -1.32
CA VAL A 74 3.33 -8.63 -0.96
C VAL A 74 2.39 -9.83 -0.79
N PHE A 75 2.56 -10.86 -1.63
CA PHE A 75 1.74 -12.07 -1.61
C PHE A 75 2.41 -13.25 -0.89
N GLY A 76 3.75 -13.24 -0.76
CA GLY A 76 4.49 -14.23 0.03
C GLY A 76 4.37 -14.03 1.54
N THR A 77 4.03 -12.81 1.99
CA THR A 77 3.85 -12.45 3.41
C THR A 77 2.43 -12.68 3.92
N ALA A 78 1.45 -12.86 3.03
CA ALA A 78 0.05 -13.07 3.38
C ALA A 78 -0.24 -14.58 3.58
N PRO A 79 -0.79 -15.00 4.73
CA PRO A 79 -1.23 -16.38 4.93
C PRO A 79 -2.30 -16.78 3.91
N ARG A 80 -2.37 -18.07 3.53
CA ARG A 80 -3.40 -18.58 2.61
C ARG A 80 -4.82 -18.36 3.16
N GLU A 81 -4.92 -18.30 4.48
CA GLU A 81 -6.08 -17.96 5.27
C GLU A 81 -6.63 -16.58 4.90
N LEU A 82 -5.76 -15.61 4.61
CA LEU A 82 -6.19 -14.27 4.16
C LEU A 82 -6.87 -14.32 2.79
N ALA A 83 -6.31 -15.07 1.85
CA ALA A 83 -6.87 -15.22 0.51
C ALA A 83 -8.27 -15.87 0.53
N ARG A 84 -8.61 -16.63 1.58
CA ARG A 84 -9.95 -17.17 1.81
C ARG A 84 -10.87 -16.20 2.54
N ALA A 85 -10.32 -15.30 3.34
CA ALA A 85 -11.07 -14.34 4.14
C ALA A 85 -11.55 -13.11 3.36
N VAL A 86 -10.88 -12.78 2.25
CA VAL A 86 -11.13 -11.57 1.45
C VAL A 86 -11.54 -11.96 0.03
N SER A 87 -12.75 -11.58 -0.36
CA SER A 87 -13.25 -11.76 -1.73
C SER A 87 -12.58 -10.80 -2.72
N LEU A 88 -12.64 -11.12 -4.01
CA LEU A 88 -12.10 -10.24 -5.06
C LEU A 88 -12.68 -8.81 -5.01
N ARG A 89 -13.97 -8.67 -4.71
CA ARG A 89 -14.60 -7.36 -4.54
C ARG A 89 -13.96 -6.58 -3.39
N GLN A 90 -13.77 -7.23 -2.25
CA GLN A 90 -13.14 -6.64 -1.08
C GLN A 90 -11.68 -6.27 -1.37
N THR A 91 -10.95 -7.10 -2.11
CA THR A 91 -9.60 -6.78 -2.58
C THR A 91 -9.57 -5.49 -3.40
N VAL A 92 -10.53 -5.31 -4.32
CA VAL A 92 -10.64 -4.05 -5.09
C VAL A 92 -10.92 -2.84 -4.19
N GLU A 93 -11.78 -3.00 -3.18
CA GLU A 93 -12.07 -1.92 -2.21
C GLU A 93 -10.81 -1.53 -1.41
N LEU A 94 -9.99 -2.50 -0.98
CA LEU A 94 -8.71 -2.24 -0.31
C LEU A 94 -7.71 -1.49 -1.21
N VAL A 95 -7.58 -1.93 -2.47
CA VAL A 95 -6.69 -1.29 -3.45
C VAL A 95 -7.12 0.14 -3.75
N ARG A 96 -8.42 0.40 -3.93
CA ARG A 96 -8.95 1.75 -4.17
C ARG A 96 -8.62 2.71 -3.03
N ILE A 97 -8.87 2.30 -1.78
CA ILE A 97 -8.54 3.12 -0.61
C ILE A 97 -7.04 3.43 -0.55
N THR A 98 -6.20 2.43 -0.86
CA THR A 98 -4.74 2.62 -0.85
C THR A 98 -4.31 3.64 -1.90
N ILE A 99 -4.89 3.59 -3.10
CA ILE A 99 -4.64 4.56 -4.17
C ILE A 99 -5.11 5.96 -3.76
N GLU A 100 -6.33 6.08 -3.25
CA GLU A 100 -6.90 7.36 -2.78
C GLU A 100 -5.98 8.04 -1.75
N VAL A 101 -5.45 7.28 -0.79
CA VAL A 101 -4.54 7.79 0.24
C VAL A 101 -3.23 8.29 -0.35
N VAL A 102 -2.67 7.60 -1.33
CA VAL A 102 -1.45 8.04 -2.02
C VAL A 102 -1.75 9.30 -2.84
N GLU A 103 -2.86 9.32 -3.57
CA GLU A 103 -3.30 10.45 -4.40
C GLU A 103 -3.50 11.73 -3.59
N GLU A 104 -4.17 11.64 -2.44
CA GLU A 104 -4.35 12.76 -1.49
C GLU A 104 -3.03 13.36 -1.00
N ARG A 105 -1.91 12.62 -1.07
CA ARG A 105 -0.59 13.05 -0.61
C ARG A 105 0.38 13.39 -1.74
N ILE A 106 -0.03 13.28 -3.01
CA ILE A 106 0.85 13.52 -4.18
C ILE A 106 1.50 14.90 -4.12
N ASN A 107 0.77 15.94 -3.73
CA ASN A 107 1.30 17.31 -3.69
C ASN A 107 2.46 17.49 -2.68
N GLU A 108 2.44 16.72 -1.59
CA GLU A 108 3.51 16.74 -0.58
C GLU A 108 4.69 15.86 -1.02
N LEU A 109 4.39 14.74 -1.68
CA LEU A 109 5.35 13.72 -2.06
C LEU A 109 6.12 14.06 -3.34
N ALA A 110 5.48 14.72 -4.31
CA ALA A 110 6.08 15.11 -5.57
C ALA A 110 7.07 16.26 -5.37
N ALA A 111 8.31 16.07 -5.82
CA ALA A 111 9.24 17.17 -5.97
C ALA A 111 8.76 18.12 -7.10
N PRO A 112 8.95 19.44 -6.94
CA PRO A 112 8.62 20.41 -7.98
C PRO A 112 9.39 20.18 -9.29
#